data_AF-D5BYF9-F1
#
_entry.id   AF-D5BYF9-F1
#
_cell.length_a   1.000
_cell.length_b   1.000
_cell.length_c   1.000
_cell.angle_alpha   90.00
_cell.angle_beta   90.00
_cell.angle_gamma   90.00
#
_symmetry.space_group_name_H-M   'P 1'
#
loop_
_entity.id
_entity.type
_entity.pdbx_description
1 polymer ?
#
loop_
_entity_poly.entity_id
_entity_poly.type
_entity_poly.pdbx_seq_one_letter_code
_entity_poly.pdbx_strand_id
1 'polypeptide(L)'
;MKRPYPEEPDVVRYTEEEIKEMIARGEDRTDWDRVKKMRDEDIAIDEDSPEITEEMMAHAEVIRRPKEIVTLRLDAEVLEWFKAQGKGYQTRINAVLKAYMKAREERR
;
A
#
# COMPACT_ATOMS: atom_id res chain seq x y z
N MET A 1 33.27 -16.09 4.27
CA MET A 1 32.07 -15.54 3.59
C MET A 1 31.12 -15.03 4.66
N LYS A 2 30.85 -13.72 4.67
CA LYS A 2 30.04 -13.02 5.68
C LYS A 2 28.57 -13.01 5.19
N ARG A 3 27.61 -13.33 6.06
CA ARG A 3 26.18 -13.48 5.72
C ARG A 3 25.63 -12.16 5.12
N PRO A 4 24.87 -12.18 4.01
CA PRO A 4 24.54 -10.97 3.25
C PRO A 4 23.23 -10.26 3.64
N TYR A 5 22.52 -10.64 4.71
CA TYR A 5 21.27 -9.96 5.12
C TYR A 5 21.24 -9.62 6.62
N PRO A 6 20.80 -8.41 7.00
CA PRO A 6 20.71 -7.98 8.40
C PRO A 6 19.59 -8.72 9.17
N GLU A 7 19.70 -8.74 10.51
CA GLU A 7 18.78 -9.47 11.41
C GLU A 7 17.47 -8.70 11.73
N GLU A 8 17.26 -7.52 11.15
CA GLU A 8 16.10 -6.66 11.39
C GLU A 8 14.94 -6.97 10.42
N PRO A 9 13.67 -6.79 10.84
CA PRO A 9 12.53 -7.07 9.98
C PRO A 9 12.45 -6.11 8.79
N ASP A 10 12.48 -6.65 7.56
CA ASP A 10 12.42 -5.91 6.28
C ASP A 10 11.19 -5.02 6.09
N VAL A 11 10.13 -5.23 6.88
CA VAL A 11 8.88 -4.47 6.78
C VAL A 11 8.47 -3.93 8.15
N VAL A 12 8.59 -2.62 8.29
CA VAL A 12 8.17 -1.84 9.47
C VAL A 12 6.88 -1.09 9.15
N ARG A 13 6.03 -0.88 10.17
CA ARG A 13 4.80 -0.10 10.05
C ARG A 13 4.94 1.18 10.86
N TYR A 14 4.74 2.31 10.19
CA TYR A 14 4.67 3.63 10.81
C TYR A 14 3.33 4.27 10.46
N THR A 15 2.83 5.08 11.38
CA THR A 15 1.74 6.02 11.16
C THR A 15 2.25 7.23 10.37
N GLU A 16 1.32 8.03 9.81
CA GLU A 16 1.70 9.23 9.05
C GLU A 16 2.40 10.25 9.95
N GLU A 17 1.95 10.37 11.20
CA GLU A 17 2.53 11.23 12.23
C GLU A 17 3.95 10.79 12.59
N GLU A 18 4.16 9.50 12.84
CA GLU A 18 5.49 8.94 13.12
C GLU A 18 6.47 9.16 11.97
N ILE A 19 6.03 8.99 10.72
CA ILE A 19 6.88 9.26 9.53
C ILE A 19 7.28 10.74 9.49
N LYS A 20 6.34 11.66 9.74
CA LYS A 20 6.63 13.11 9.77
C LYS A 20 7.62 13.47 10.88
N GLU A 21 7.47 12.87 12.06
CA GLU A 21 8.39 13.06 13.17
C GLU A 21 9.79 12.50 12.85
N MET A 22 9.88 11.31 12.27
CA MET A 22 11.15 10.71 11.84
C MET A 22 11.87 11.60 10.82
N ILE A 23 11.13 12.14 9.84
CA ILE A 23 11.68 13.12 8.87
C ILE A 23 12.14 14.39 9.59
N ALA A 24 11.35 14.92 10.53
CA ALA A 24 11.73 16.09 11.30
C ALA A 24 12.97 15.87 12.18
N ARG A 25 13.20 14.63 12.63
CA ARG A 25 14.41 14.21 13.36
C ARG A 25 15.59 13.86 12.44
N GLY A 26 15.41 13.86 11.12
CA GLY A 26 16.44 13.50 10.13
C GLY A 26 16.78 12.01 10.12
N GLU A 27 15.86 11.16 10.60
CA GLU A 27 16.00 9.70 10.58
C GLU A 27 15.57 9.08 9.26
N ASP A 28 14.93 9.87 8.39
CA ASP A 28 14.71 9.49 7.02
C ASP A 28 16.06 9.50 6.30
N ARG A 29 16.52 8.33 5.85
CA ARG A 29 17.86 8.15 5.25
C ARG A 29 17.96 8.74 3.84
N THR A 30 17.07 9.65 3.49
CA THR A 30 16.83 10.16 2.14
C THR A 30 17.25 11.62 2.05
N ASP A 31 18.16 11.93 1.13
CA ASP A 31 18.50 13.32 0.80
C ASP A 31 17.38 13.96 -0.06
N TRP A 32 16.38 14.53 0.60
CA TRP A 32 15.24 15.16 -0.07
C TRP A 32 15.60 16.40 -0.87
N ASP A 33 16.63 17.14 -0.47
CA ASP A 33 17.05 18.35 -1.18
C ASP A 33 17.72 17.99 -2.51
N ARG A 34 18.47 16.89 -2.56
CA ARG A 34 18.98 16.32 -3.81
C ARG A 34 17.84 15.81 -4.70
N VAL A 35 16.91 15.04 -4.15
CA VAL A 35 15.78 14.49 -4.94
C VAL A 35 14.92 15.60 -5.55
N LYS A 36 14.63 16.67 -4.79
CA LYS A 36 13.84 17.81 -5.29
C LYS A 36 14.53 18.59 -6.41
N LYS A 37 15.87 18.53 -6.50
CA LYS A 37 16.66 19.23 -7.53
C LYS A 37 17.00 18.34 -8.73
N MET A 38 16.76 17.03 -8.63
CA MET A 38 17.03 16.07 -9.68
C MET A 38 16.13 16.35 -10.89
N ARG A 39 16.73 16.40 -12.07
CA ARG A 39 15.98 16.49 -13.33
C ARG A 39 15.69 15.07 -13.83
N ASP A 40 14.71 14.97 -14.70
CA ASP A 40 14.28 13.68 -15.27
C ASP A 40 15.44 12.94 -15.96
N GLU A 41 16.27 13.68 -16.69
CA GLU A 41 17.49 13.21 -17.36
C GLU A 41 18.54 12.61 -16.40
N ASP A 42 18.48 12.98 -15.11
CA ASP A 42 19.43 12.54 -14.10
C ASP A 42 18.95 11.25 -13.38
N ILE A 43 17.75 10.74 -13.70
CA ILE A 43 17.18 9.50 -13.17
C ILE A 43 17.83 8.30 -13.86
N ALA A 44 18.35 7.36 -13.08
CA ALA A 44 18.95 6.14 -13.62
C ALA A 44 17.88 5.23 -14.23
N ILE A 45 18.10 4.83 -15.48
CA ILE A 45 17.35 3.78 -16.16
C ILE A 45 18.29 2.59 -16.30
N ASP A 46 17.94 1.49 -15.64
CA ASP A 46 18.74 0.26 -15.59
C ASP A 46 17.84 -0.98 -15.54
N GLU A 47 18.43 -2.16 -15.28
CA GLU A 47 17.70 -3.43 -15.23
C GLU A 47 16.65 -3.48 -14.11
N ASP A 48 16.89 -2.80 -12.98
CA ASP A 48 15.97 -2.74 -11.85
C ASP A 48 14.90 -1.64 -12.04
N SER A 49 15.19 -0.64 -12.89
CA SER A 49 14.25 0.43 -13.26
C SER A 49 14.23 0.68 -14.77
N PRO A 50 13.66 -0.24 -15.57
CA PRO A 50 13.57 -0.07 -17.01
C PRO A 50 12.50 0.97 -17.37
N GLU A 51 12.70 1.66 -18.49
CA GLU A 51 11.65 2.50 -19.07
C GLU A 51 10.43 1.66 -19.47
N ILE A 52 9.24 2.21 -19.23
CA ILE A 52 8.00 1.61 -19.69
C ILE A 52 7.89 1.83 -21.21
N THR A 53 8.04 0.76 -21.99
CA THR A 53 7.89 0.83 -23.45
C THR A 53 6.43 1.01 -23.86
N GLU A 54 6.19 1.50 -25.08
CA GLU A 54 4.84 1.60 -25.64
C GLU A 54 4.13 0.24 -25.72
N GLU A 55 4.87 -0.83 -26.02
CA GLU A 55 4.33 -2.20 -26.06
C GLU A 55 3.90 -2.66 -24.65
N MET A 56 4.74 -2.44 -23.63
CA MET A 56 4.39 -2.72 -22.24
C MET A 56 3.16 -1.92 -21.80
N MET A 57 3.09 -0.65 -22.18
CA MET A 57 1.95 0.21 -21.88
C MET A 57 0.68 -0.23 -22.64
N ALA A 58 0.80 -0.71 -23.87
CA ALA A 58 -0.32 -1.23 -24.65
C ALA A 58 -0.95 -2.48 -24.01
N HIS A 59 -0.15 -3.27 -23.28
CA HIS A 59 -0.63 -4.42 -22.50
C HIS A 59 -1.06 -4.07 -21.08
N ALA A 60 -0.98 -2.79 -20.67
CA ALA A 60 -1.37 -2.39 -19.33
C ALA A 60 -2.91 -2.46 -19.16
N GLU A 61 -3.36 -3.36 -18.28
CA GLU A 61 -4.76 -3.42 -17.89
C GLU A 61 -5.05 -2.45 -16.74
N VAL A 62 -5.95 -1.48 -17.00
CA VAL A 62 -6.46 -0.64 -15.92
C VAL A 62 -7.49 -1.42 -15.12
N ILE A 63 -7.07 -2.03 -14.01
CA ILE A 63 -7.99 -2.72 -13.09
C ILE A 63 -8.80 -1.68 -12.31
N ARG A 64 -9.90 -1.20 -12.89
CA ARG A 64 -10.93 -0.45 -12.15
C ARG A 64 -11.90 -1.45 -11.52
N ARG A 65 -11.77 -1.69 -10.21
CA ARG A 65 -12.84 -2.34 -9.43
C ARG A 65 -13.66 -1.25 -8.75
N PRO A 66 -14.69 -0.68 -9.43
CA PRO A 66 -15.51 0.35 -8.83
C PRO A 66 -16.15 -0.20 -7.54
N LYS A 67 -16.14 0.61 -6.49
CA LYS A 67 -16.91 0.34 -5.28
C LYS A 67 -18.28 0.98 -5.45
N GLU A 68 -19.33 0.20 -5.27
CA GLU A 68 -20.68 0.73 -5.28
C GLU A 68 -21.07 1.20 -3.87
N ILE A 69 -21.71 2.37 -3.79
CA ILE A 69 -22.28 2.87 -2.53
C ILE A 69 -23.62 2.18 -2.36
N VAL A 70 -23.71 1.32 -1.35
CA VAL A 70 -24.93 0.58 -1.02
C VAL A 70 -25.35 0.88 0.41
N THR A 71 -26.66 0.92 0.66
CA THR A 71 -27.21 1.03 2.02
C THR A 71 -27.34 -0.37 2.60
N LEU A 72 -26.45 -0.73 3.52
CA LEU A 72 -26.46 -2.01 4.24
C LEU A 72 -26.77 -1.80 5.73
N ARG A 73 -27.61 -2.66 6.30
CA ARG A 73 -27.82 -2.71 7.76
C ARG A 73 -26.82 -3.67 8.38
N LEU A 74 -26.13 -3.21 9.41
CA LEU A 74 -25.23 -4.00 10.24
C LEU A 74 -25.69 -3.89 11.69
N ASP A 75 -25.49 -4.96 12.47
CA ASP A 75 -25.71 -4.89 13.91
C ASP A 75 -24.80 -3.84 14.54
N ALA A 76 -25.33 -3.14 15.54
CA ALA A 76 -24.62 -2.04 16.20
C ALA A 76 -23.28 -2.50 16.79
N GLU A 77 -23.26 -3.66 17.45
CA GLU A 77 -22.04 -4.22 18.04
C GLU A 77 -20.95 -4.52 16.99
N VAL A 78 -21.35 -5.01 15.82
CA VAL A 78 -20.42 -5.33 14.73
C VAL A 78 -19.82 -4.03 14.17
N LEU A 79 -20.67 -3.02 13.94
CA LEU A 79 -20.21 -1.73 13.44
C LEU A 79 -19.25 -1.06 14.42
N GLU A 80 -19.57 -1.04 15.72
CA GLU A 80 -18.71 -0.45 16.73
C GLU A 80 -17.39 -1.20 16.89
N TRP A 81 -17.39 -2.54 16.81
CA TRP A 81 -16.16 -3.33 16.81
C TRP A 81 -15.22 -2.95 15.65
N PHE A 82 -15.75 -2.78 14.44
CA PHE A 82 -14.94 -2.34 13.30
C PHE A 82 -14.44 -0.90 13.45
N LYS A 83 -15.29 0.02 13.93
CA LYS A 83 -14.90 1.42 14.16
C LYS A 83 -13.79 1.55 15.20
N ALA A 84 -13.80 0.72 16.24
CA ALA A 84 -12.76 0.71 17.28
C ALA A 84 -11.36 0.42 16.73
N GLN A 85 -11.25 -0.17 15.53
CA GLN A 85 -9.98 -0.42 14.83
C GLN A 85 -9.44 0.81 14.08
N GLY A 86 -10.11 1.97 14.21
CA GLY A 86 -9.67 3.25 13.66
C GLY A 86 -9.93 3.41 12.16
N LYS A 87 -9.18 4.34 11.54
CA LYS A 87 -9.30 4.70 10.12
C LYS A 87 -9.25 3.46 9.23
N GLY A 88 -10.15 3.40 8.23
CA GLY A 88 -10.24 2.28 7.30
C GLY A 88 -11.18 1.14 7.73
N TYR A 89 -11.97 1.30 8.78
CA TYR A 89 -12.95 0.28 9.22
C TYR A 89 -13.88 -0.21 8.08
N GLN A 90 -14.35 0.68 7.20
CA GLN A 90 -15.15 0.30 6.03
C GLN A 90 -14.39 -0.60 5.05
N THR A 91 -13.09 -0.33 4.85
CA THR A 91 -12.22 -1.18 4.02
C THR A 91 -12.07 -2.57 4.64
N ARG A 92 -11.97 -2.66 5.97
CA ARG A 92 -11.91 -3.95 6.68
C ARG A 92 -13.21 -4.73 6.58
N ILE A 93 -14.37 -4.07 6.72
CA ILE A 93 -15.68 -4.69 6.47
C ILE A 93 -15.71 -5.31 5.06
N ASN A 94 -15.33 -4.53 4.04
CA ASN A 94 -15.29 -5.02 2.66
C ASN A 94 -14.31 -6.19 2.47
N ALA A 95 -13.16 -6.19 3.16
CA ALA A 95 -12.19 -7.29 3.09
C ALA A 95 -12.77 -8.60 3.66
N VAL A 96 -13.49 -8.53 4.77
CA VAL A 96 -14.17 -9.70 5.37
C VAL A 96 -15.24 -10.25 4.42
N LEU A 97 -16.08 -9.38 3.85
CA LEU A 97 -17.10 -9.79 2.88
C LEU A 97 -16.48 -10.49 1.65
N LYS A 98 -15.37 -9.97 1.13
CA LYS A 98 -14.62 -10.60 0.04
C LYS A 98 -14.05 -11.96 0.42
N ALA A 99 -13.48 -12.10 1.62
CA ALA A 99 -12.94 -13.37 2.08
C ALA A 99 -14.04 -14.43 2.19
N TYR A 100 -15.21 -14.05 2.73
CA TYR A 100 -16.37 -14.93 2.80
C TYR A 100 -16.87 -15.36 1.41
N MET A 101 -16.95 -14.41 0.47
CA MET A 101 -17.36 -14.70 -0.91
C MET A 101 -16.44 -15.74 -1.58
N LYS A 102 -15.12 -15.53 -1.51
CA LYS A 102 -14.12 -16.46 -2.08
C LYS A 102 -14.20 -17.86 -1.47
N ALA A 103 -14.26 -17.94 -0.14
CA ALA A 103 -14.36 -19.21 0.57
C ALA A 103 -15.63 -20.00 0.21
N ARG A 104 -16.67 -19.32 -0.26
CA ARG A 104 -17.91 -19.95 -0.73
C ARG A 104 -17.83 -20.39 -2.20
N GLU A 105 -17.13 -19.63 -3.05
CA GLU A 105 -16.89 -19.97 -4.45
C GLU A 105 -15.98 -21.20 -4.59
N GLU A 106 -14.93 -21.32 -3.78
CA GLU A 106 -13.99 -22.45 -3.80
C GLU A 106 -14.60 -23.78 -3.33
N ARG A 107 -15.74 -23.74 -2.64
CA ARG A 107 -16.48 -24.95 -2.19
C ARG A 107 -17.51 -25.45 -3.22
N ARG A 108 -17.60 -24.80 -4.37
CA ARG A 108 -18.61 -25.05 -5.40
C ARG A 108 -17.99 -25.71 -6.62
#